data_AF-A0A7S3GRE3-F1
#
_entry.id   AF-A0A7S3GRE3-F1
#
_cell.length_a   1.000
_cell.length_b   1.000
_cell.length_c   1.000
_cell.angle_alpha   90.00
_cell.angle_beta   90.00
_cell.angle_gamma   90.00
#
_symmetry.space_group_name_H-M   'P 1'
#
loop_
_entity.id
_entity.type
_entity.pdbx_description
1 polymer ?
#
loop_
_entity_poly.entity_id
_entity_poly.type
_entity_poly.pdbx_seq_one_letter_code
_entity_poly.pdbx_strand_id
1 'polypeptide(L)'
;EKYLCPGALGPADAALKAELQKQNDEELVKLEDKIKDAKENLGDIEVRDGLIAKAEFFNRIGDKEQACEAYDVAFAKTVGVGGRLDNILTKIRIAFFFDDMEMAKK
;
A
#
# COMPACT_ATOMS: atom_id res chain seq x y z
N GLU A 1 15.24 5.79 -2.87
CA GLU A 1 16.39 6.70 -3.08
C GLU A 1 16.24 7.62 -4.29
N LYS A 2 15.61 7.15 -5.38
CA LYS A 2 15.30 7.93 -6.59
C LYS A 2 14.62 9.30 -6.35
N TYR A 3 13.87 9.44 -5.26
CA TYR A 3 13.10 10.65 -4.93
C TYR A 3 13.71 11.52 -3.81
N LEU A 4 14.88 11.14 -3.27
CA LEU A 4 15.57 11.97 -2.29
C LEU A 4 16.25 13.14 -3.00
N CYS A 5 16.11 14.36 -2.45
CA CYS A 5 16.76 15.58 -2.95
C CYS A 5 17.97 15.93 -2.08
N PRO A 6 19.15 15.30 -2.29
CA PRO A 6 20.31 15.50 -1.43
C PRO A 6 20.84 16.94 -1.43
N GLY A 7 20.59 17.71 -2.50
CA GLY A 7 21.01 19.11 -2.60
C GLY A 7 20.17 20.10 -1.78
N ALA A 8 18.92 19.74 -1.41
CA ALA A 8 18.02 20.62 -0.66
C ALA A 8 17.80 20.15 0.79
N LEU A 9 17.85 18.83 1.03
CA LEU A 9 17.53 18.22 2.32
C LEU A 9 18.74 17.53 2.99
N GLY A 10 19.89 17.49 2.33
CA GLY A 10 21.07 16.75 2.79
C GLY A 10 20.98 15.25 2.52
N PRO A 11 22.03 14.48 2.86
CA PRO A 11 22.02 13.03 2.74
C PRO A 11 21.01 12.40 3.71
N ALA A 12 20.40 11.28 3.31
CA ALA A 12 19.49 10.55 4.19
C ALA A 12 20.25 10.02 5.42
N ASP A 13 19.66 10.20 6.60
CA ASP A 13 20.17 9.61 7.83
C ASP A 13 20.01 8.08 7.78
N ALA A 14 21.15 7.38 7.78
CA ALA A 14 21.20 5.93 7.68
C ALA A 14 20.62 5.21 8.91
N ALA A 15 20.77 5.81 10.10
CA ALA A 15 20.24 5.22 11.33
C ALA A 15 18.71 5.34 11.36
N LEU A 16 18.18 6.52 11.03
CA LEU A 16 16.73 6.73 10.92
C LEU A 16 16.12 5.85 9.81
N LYS A 17 16.80 5.71 8.67
CA LYS A 17 16.36 4.81 7.59
C LYS A 17 16.25 3.37 8.07
N ALA A 18 17.26 2.85 8.77
CA ALA A 18 17.25 1.47 9.27
C ALA A 18 16.13 1.25 10.31
N GLU A 19 15.89 2.23 11.18
CA GLU A 19 14.80 2.17 12.15
C GLU A 19 13.43 2.11 11.46
N LEU A 20 13.16 3.01 10.51
CA LEU A 20 11.89 3.04 9.78
C LEU A 20 11.67 1.77 8.96
N GLN A 21 12.74 1.22 8.38
CA GLN A 21 12.67 -0.01 7.60
C GLN A 21 12.31 -1.21 8.50
N LYS A 22 12.90 -1.29 9.70
CA LYS A 22 12.53 -2.29 10.69
C LYS A 22 11.07 -2.15 11.15
N GLN A 23 10.60 -0.93 11.40
CA GLN A 23 9.21 -0.68 11.78
C GLN A 23 8.24 -1.12 10.67
N ASN A 24 8.58 -0.84 9.41
CA ASN A 24 7.82 -1.27 8.24
C ASN A 24 7.75 -2.80 8.14
N ASP A 25 8.88 -3.49 8.31
CA ASP A 25 8.92 -4.96 8.25
C ASP A 25 8.07 -5.59 9.38
N GLU A 26 8.15 -5.05 10.60
CA GLU A 26 7.34 -5.51 11.74
C GLU A 26 5.83 -5.30 11.51
N GLU A 27 5.43 -4.16 10.93
CA GLU A 27 4.03 -3.89 10.61
C GLU A 27 3.53 -4.77 9.47
N LEU A 28 4.36 -4.99 8.44
CA LEU A 28 4.03 -5.86 7.31
C LEU A 28 3.76 -7.30 7.78
N VAL A 29 4.62 -7.84 8.65
CA VAL A 29 4.41 -9.18 9.24
C VAL A 29 3.08 -9.25 9.99
N LYS A 30 2.77 -8.25 10.82
CA LYS A 30 1.49 -8.19 11.54
C LYS A 30 0.28 -8.15 10.60
N LEU A 31 0.38 -7.42 9.49
CA LEU A 31 -0.68 -7.36 8.49
C LEU A 31 -0.85 -8.70 7.77
N GLU A 32 0.25 -9.36 7.41
CA GLU A 32 0.20 -10.68 6.77
C GLU A 32 -0.37 -11.75 7.68
N ASP A 33 -0.01 -11.75 8.96
CA ASP A 33 -0.53 -12.71 9.93
C ASP A 33 -2.02 -12.46 10.20
N LYS A 34 -2.47 -11.20 10.28
CA LYS A 34 -3.90 -10.87 10.33
C LYS A 34 -4.67 -11.37 9.11
N ILE A 35 -4.10 -11.24 7.91
CA ILE A 35 -4.74 -11.73 6.68
C ILE A 35 -4.80 -13.26 6.68
N LYS A 36 -3.76 -13.96 7.16
CA LYS A 36 -3.76 -15.43 7.29
C LYS A 36 -4.81 -15.89 8.28
N ASP A 37 -4.83 -15.31 9.48
CA ASP A 37 -5.83 -15.62 10.50
C ASP A 37 -7.25 -15.36 9.99
N ALA A 38 -7.48 -14.24 9.29
CA ALA A 38 -8.78 -13.97 8.70
C ALA A 38 -9.21 -15.01 7.65
N LYS A 39 -8.26 -15.54 6.87
CA LYS A 39 -8.53 -16.60 5.87
C LYS A 39 -8.86 -17.94 6.50
N GLU A 40 -8.24 -18.26 7.63
CA GLU A 40 -8.39 -19.56 8.29
C GLU A 40 -9.59 -19.58 9.26
N ASN A 41 -9.83 -18.47 9.98
CA ASN A 41 -10.68 -18.46 11.16
C ASN A 41 -11.89 -17.50 11.10
N LEU A 42 -11.89 -16.48 10.24
CA LEU A 42 -12.92 -15.44 10.25
C LEU A 42 -13.86 -15.54 9.06
N GLY A 43 -13.45 -15.04 7.89
CA GLY A 43 -14.33 -14.94 6.73
C GLY A 43 -13.90 -13.93 5.68
N ASP A 44 -14.65 -13.89 4.58
CA ASP A 44 -14.31 -13.09 3.40
C ASP A 44 -14.30 -11.57 3.64
N ILE A 45 -15.06 -11.08 4.62
CA ILE A 45 -15.13 -9.65 4.97
C ILE A 45 -13.83 -9.21 5.63
N GLU A 46 -13.38 -9.96 6.63
CA GLU A 46 -12.15 -9.72 7.38
C GLU A 46 -10.92 -9.91 6.49
N VAL A 47 -10.97 -10.88 5.57
CA VAL A 47 -9.93 -11.04 4.55
C VAL A 47 -9.85 -9.82 3.65
N ARG A 48 -11.00 -9.30 3.18
CA ARG A 48 -11.03 -8.07 2.37
C ARG A 48 -10.44 -6.88 3.15
N ASP A 49 -10.83 -6.71 4.41
CA ASP A 49 -10.35 -5.58 5.21
C ASP A 49 -8.85 -5.66 5.48
N GLY A 50 -8.32 -6.88 5.71
CA GLY A 50 -6.88 -7.11 5.78
C GLY A 50 -6.15 -6.77 4.47
N LEU A 51 -6.73 -7.13 3.32
CA LEU A 51 -6.16 -6.81 2.00
C LEU A 51 -6.13 -5.30 1.74
N ILE A 52 -7.19 -4.57 2.11
CA ILE A 52 -7.24 -3.10 2.01
C ILE A 52 -6.18 -2.47 2.92
N ALA A 53 -6.08 -2.92 4.17
CA ALA A 53 -5.08 -2.41 5.12
C ALA A 53 -3.64 -2.64 4.62
N LYS A 54 -3.37 -3.79 3.98
CA LYS A 54 -2.06 -4.05 3.34
C LYS A 54 -1.80 -3.11 2.16
N ALA A 55 -2.81 -2.83 1.33
CA ALA A 55 -2.67 -1.88 0.23
C ALA A 55 -2.42 -0.45 0.72
N GLU A 56 -3.13 -0.02 1.76
CA GLU A 56 -2.94 1.28 2.42
C GLU A 56 -1.55 1.41 3.04
N PHE A 57 -1.03 0.34 3.63
CA PHE A 57 0.33 0.31 4.16
C PHE A 57 1.37 0.56 3.06
N PHE A 58 1.30 -0.16 1.93
CA PHE A 58 2.23 0.05 0.81
C PHE A 58 2.12 1.46 0.24
N ASN A 59 0.91 2.00 0.13
CA ASN A 59 0.69 3.37 -0.29
C ASN A 59 1.34 4.38 0.67
N ARG A 60 1.19 4.17 1.99
CA ARG A 60 1.75 5.06 3.03
C ARG A 60 3.28 5.10 3.00
N ILE A 61 3.93 3.96 2.78
CA ILE A 61 5.41 3.92 2.68
C ILE A 61 5.93 4.38 1.31
N GLY A 62 5.03 4.62 0.34
CA GLY A 62 5.37 5.08 -1.00
C GLY A 62 5.92 3.99 -1.91
N ASP A 63 5.64 2.70 -1.64
CA ASP A 63 5.97 1.62 -2.57
C ASP A 63 4.88 1.54 -3.65
N LYS A 64 5.16 2.21 -4.78
CA LYS A 64 4.21 2.33 -5.89
C LYS A 64 3.77 0.96 -6.41
N GLU A 65 4.70 0.07 -6.72
CA GLU A 65 4.41 -1.18 -7.42
C GLU A 65 3.59 -2.11 -6.53
N GLN A 66 4.04 -2.30 -5.29
CA GLN A 66 3.34 -3.15 -4.32
C GLN A 66 1.97 -2.59 -3.93
N ALA A 67 1.84 -1.27 -3.80
CA ALA A 67 0.54 -0.65 -3.54
C ALA A 67 -0.45 -0.91 -4.69
N CYS A 68 -0.01 -0.76 -5.94
CA CYS A 68 -0.87 -0.99 -7.10
C CYS A 68 -1.39 -2.42 -7.17
N GLU A 69 -0.49 -3.39 -6.99
CA GLU A 69 -0.83 -4.82 -6.97
C GLU A 69 -1.77 -5.15 -5.82
N ALA A 70 -1.48 -4.64 -4.62
CA ALA A 70 -2.33 -4.86 -3.45
C ALA A 70 -3.75 -4.28 -3.63
N TYR A 71 -3.88 -3.08 -4.23
CA TYR A 71 -5.18 -2.51 -4.55
C TYR A 71 -5.92 -3.29 -5.65
N ASP A 72 -5.22 -3.92 -6.59
CA ASP A 72 -5.85 -4.79 -7.60
C ASP A 72 -6.39 -6.08 -6.95
N VAL A 73 -5.64 -6.67 -6.02
CA VAL A 73 -6.11 -7.82 -5.22
C VAL A 73 -7.30 -7.44 -4.34
N ALA A 74 -7.23 -6.29 -3.66
CA ALA A 74 -8.32 -5.78 -2.84
C ALA A 74 -9.57 -5.50 -3.70
N PHE A 75 -9.41 -4.89 -4.88
CA PHE A 75 -10.49 -4.64 -5.83
C PHE A 75 -11.23 -5.92 -6.24
N ALA A 76 -10.49 -6.99 -6.55
CA ALA A 76 -11.08 -8.27 -6.93
C ALA A 76 -11.94 -8.88 -5.80
N LYS A 77 -11.54 -8.66 -4.53
CA LYS A 77 -12.25 -9.19 -3.36
C LYS A 77 -13.36 -8.25 -2.84
N THR A 78 -13.30 -6.95 -3.17
CA THR A 78 -14.32 -5.98 -2.75
C THR A 78 -15.65 -6.19 -3.49
N VAL A 79 -16.69 -6.33 -2.69
CA VAL A 79 -18.09 -6.35 -3.13
C VAL A 79 -18.71 -4.95 -3.00
N GLY A 80 -19.57 -4.59 -3.94
CA GLY A 80 -20.22 -3.29 -3.99
C GLY A 80 -19.46 -2.24 -4.81
N VAL A 81 -20.22 -1.37 -5.48
CA VAL A 81 -19.69 -0.37 -6.41
C VAL A 81 -18.88 0.70 -5.66
N GLY A 82 -19.31 1.11 -4.46
CA GLY A 82 -18.63 2.13 -3.66
C GLY A 82 -17.19 1.76 -3.32
N GLY A 83 -16.97 0.61 -2.68
CA GLY A 83 -15.61 0.20 -2.32
C GLY A 83 -14.70 -0.08 -3.53
N ARG A 84 -15.27 -0.54 -4.65
CA ARG A 84 -14.52 -0.68 -5.90
C ARG A 84 -14.09 0.67 -6.47
N LEU A 85 -14.96 1.67 -6.41
CA LEU A 85 -14.65 3.04 -6.80
C LEU A 85 -13.55 3.64 -5.92
N ASP A 86 -13.60 3.41 -4.60
CA ASP A 86 -12.58 3.90 -3.67
C ASP A 86 -11.18 3.32 -3.98
N ASN A 87 -11.09 2.04 -4.31
CA ASN A 87 -9.85 1.40 -4.74
C ASN A 87 -9.29 2.05 -6.02
N ILE A 88 -10.15 2.29 -7.02
CA ILE A 88 -9.74 2.94 -8.28
C ILE A 88 -9.28 4.38 -8.03
N LEU A 89 -10.07 5.16 -7.29
CA LEU A 89 -9.72 6.55 -6.97
C LEU A 89 -8.42 6.64 -6.18
N THR A 90 -8.12 5.65 -5.33
CA THR A 90 -6.84 5.61 -4.60
C THR A 90 -5.67 5.33 -5.53
N LYS A 91 -5.82 4.40 -6.50
CA LYS A 91 -4.81 4.19 -7.56
C LYS A 91 -4.57 5.44 -8.40
N ILE A 92 -5.61 6.21 -8.71
CA ILE A 92 -5.47 7.50 -9.42
C ILE A 92 -4.68 8.51 -8.58
N ARG A 93 -4.90 8.59 -7.27
CA ARG A 93 -4.10 9.46 -6.38
C ARG A 93 -2.63 9.05 -6.35
N ILE A 94 -2.34 7.74 -6.31
CA ILE A 94 -0.98 7.21 -6.40
C ILE A 94 -0.35 7.62 -7.74
N ALA A 95 -1.09 7.47 -8.84
CA ALA A 95 -0.64 7.85 -10.17
C ALA A 95 -0.24 9.34 -10.23
N PHE A 96 -1.06 10.25 -9.68
CA PHE A 96 -0.73 11.67 -9.61
C PHE A 96 0.50 11.95 -8.74
N PHE A 97 0.67 11.25 -7.62
CA PHE A 97 1.84 11.44 -6.76
C PHE A 97 3.16 11.08 -7.47
N PHE A 98 3.14 10.04 -8.30
CA PHE A 98 4.31 9.58 -9.06
C PHE A 98 4.40 10.17 -10.48
N ASP A 99 3.55 11.13 -10.83
CA ASP A 99 3.43 11.74 -12.16
C ASP A 99 3.25 10.70 -13.30
N ASP A 100 2.56 9.59 -13.00
CA ASP A 100 2.28 8.53 -13.97
C ASP A 100 0.89 8.71 -14.58
N MET A 101 0.82 9.57 -15.59
CA MET A 101 -0.44 9.90 -16.26
C MET A 101 -1.00 8.74 -17.10
N GLU A 102 -0.20 7.75 -17.46
CA GLU A 102 -0.69 6.55 -18.16
C GLU A 102 -1.47 5.66 -17.18
N MET A 103 -0.97 5.51 -15.96
CA MET A 103 -1.67 4.81 -14.89
C MET A 103 -3.00 5.49 -14.51
N ALA A 104 -3.06 6.82 -14.58
CA ALA A 104 -4.26 7.61 -14.23
C ALA A 104 -5.39 7.51 -15.27
N LYS A 105 -5.09 7.15 -16.53
CA LYS A 105 -6.08 7.10 -17.64
C LYS A 105 -6.91 5.81 -17.68
N LYS A 106 -6.70 4.90 -16.72
CA LYS A 106 -7.28 3.56 -16.74
C LYS A 106 -8.78 3.55 -16.51
#